data_AF-A0A9D0ZR07-F1
#
_entry.id   AF-A0A9D0ZR07-F1
#
_cell.length_a   1.000
_cell.length_b   1.000
_cell.length_c   1.000
_cell.angle_alpha   90.00
_cell.angle_beta   90.00
_cell.angle_gamma   90.00
#
_symmetry.space_group_name_H-M   'P 1'
#
loop_
_entity.id
_entity.type
_entity.pdbx_description
1 polymer ?
#
loop_
_entity_poly.entity_id
_entity_poly.type
_entity_poly.pdbx_seq_one_letter_code
_entity_poly.pdbx_strand_id
1 'polypeptide(L)'
;MYKELIKQISNLTIEYIDQITADGRVNFAAIRFEEREIDGEKVIAMDIYVFQTNFIRHFNTKVPASNSVSFSRNLLTELIKKYQKNKDFKLSPFKKSAISVTRNRPDSYVPVSIQFKLKVSASAVKTYNEKISK
;
A
#
# COMPACT_ATOMS: atom_id res chain seq x y z
N MET A 1 -15.07 17.65 4.71
CA MET A 1 -15.51 17.73 3.31
C MET A 1 -15.73 16.37 2.65
N TYR A 2 -14.90 15.34 2.86
CA TYR A 2 -15.01 14.06 2.13
C TYR A 2 -15.52 12.85 2.93
N LYS A 3 -16.30 13.05 4.00
CA LYS A 3 -16.68 11.97 4.93
C LYS A 3 -17.40 10.80 4.23
N GLU A 4 -18.38 11.10 3.37
CA GLU A 4 -19.15 10.05 2.69
C GLU A 4 -18.31 9.32 1.63
N LEU A 5 -17.51 10.05 0.86
CA LEU A 5 -16.59 9.47 -0.12
C LEU A 5 -15.55 8.55 0.55
N ILE A 6 -14.99 8.98 1.69
CA ILE A 6 -14.08 8.16 2.49
C ILE A 6 -14.77 6.88 2.96
N LYS A 7 -16.03 6.97 3.40
CA LYS A 7 -16.81 5.80 3.83
C LYS A 7 -17.04 4.82 2.67
N GLN A 8 -17.37 5.32 1.49
CA GLN A 8 -17.58 4.51 0.28
C GLN A 8 -16.29 3.82 -0.18
N ILE A 9 -15.21 4.59 -0.37
CA ILE A 9 -13.91 4.06 -0.82
C ILE A 9 -13.35 3.06 0.20
N SER A 10 -13.53 3.32 1.51
CA SER A 10 -13.08 2.37 2.54
C SER A 10 -13.87 1.07 2.53
N ASN A 11 -15.20 1.09 2.30
CA ASN A 11 -15.98 -0.14 2.14
C ASN A 11 -15.49 -0.95 0.93
N LEU A 12 -15.36 -0.31 -0.23
CA LEU A 12 -14.89 -0.97 -1.45
C LEU A 12 -13.48 -1.54 -1.31
N THR A 13 -12.59 -0.79 -0.66
CA THR A 13 -11.23 -1.26 -0.37
C THR A 13 -11.24 -2.50 0.50
N ILE A 14 -12.11 -2.55 1.53
CA ILE A 14 -12.18 -3.68 2.45
C ILE A 14 -12.76 -4.91 1.76
N GLU A 15 -13.87 -4.76 1.03
CA GLU A 15 -14.44 -5.84 0.23
C GLU A 15 -13.40 -6.40 -0.74
N TYR A 16 -12.60 -5.52 -1.34
CA TYR A 16 -11.54 -5.91 -2.25
C TYR A 16 -10.39 -6.64 -1.54
N ILE A 17 -9.96 -6.15 -0.37
CA ILE A 17 -8.99 -6.86 0.45
C ILE A 17 -9.55 -8.24 0.83
N ASP A 18 -10.79 -8.36 1.28
CA ASP A 18 -11.40 -9.62 1.69
C ASP A 18 -11.47 -10.63 0.53
N GLN A 19 -11.74 -10.18 -0.69
CA GLN A 19 -11.66 -11.01 -1.90
C GLN A 19 -10.22 -11.48 -2.18
N ILE A 20 -9.24 -10.58 -2.08
CA ILE A 20 -7.83 -10.92 -2.26
C ILE A 20 -7.37 -11.92 -1.20
N THR A 21 -7.79 -11.76 0.05
CA THR A 21 -7.33 -12.54 1.18
C THR A 21 -8.01 -13.90 1.30
N ALA A 22 -9.20 -14.05 0.71
CA ALA A 22 -9.83 -15.35 0.48
C ALA A 22 -8.98 -16.24 -0.46
N ASP A 23 -8.20 -15.64 -1.37
CA ASP A 23 -7.14 -16.36 -2.09
C ASP A 23 -5.95 -16.59 -1.14
N GLY A 24 -5.90 -17.79 -0.56
CA GLY A 24 -4.91 -18.17 0.46
C GLY A 24 -3.43 -18.07 0.04
N ARG A 25 -3.15 -17.73 -1.23
CA ARG A 25 -1.81 -17.46 -1.76
C ARG A 25 -1.32 -16.03 -1.44
N VAL A 26 -2.24 -15.11 -1.13
CA VAL A 26 -1.89 -13.71 -0.92
C VAL A 26 -1.44 -13.48 0.52
N ASN A 27 -0.20 -13.02 0.66
CA ASN A 27 0.40 -12.74 1.95
C ASN A 27 0.73 -11.26 2.15
N PHE A 28 0.74 -10.49 1.06
CA PHE A 28 1.13 -9.08 1.07
C PHE A 28 0.47 -8.29 -0.05
N ALA A 29 -0.15 -7.16 0.30
CA ALA A 29 -0.60 -6.16 -0.66
C ALA A 29 -0.15 -4.76 -0.22
N ALA A 30 -0.05 -3.82 -1.16
CA ALA A 30 0.23 -2.42 -0.88
C ALA A 30 -0.89 -1.54 -1.42
N ILE A 31 -1.37 -0.62 -0.60
CA ILE A 31 -2.25 0.47 -1.01
C ILE A 31 -1.39 1.71 -1.16
N ARG A 32 -1.45 2.41 -2.29
CA ARG A 32 -0.67 3.63 -2.57
C ARG A 32 -1.60 4.77 -2.97
N PHE A 33 -1.26 5.97 -2.51
CA PHE A 33 -1.90 7.20 -2.95
C PHE A 33 -0.93 7.97 -3.85
N GLU A 34 -1.39 8.34 -5.04
CA GLU A 34 -0.60 9.02 -6.06
C GLU A 34 -1.40 10.17 -6.66
N GLU A 35 -0.72 11.24 -7.06
CA GLU A 35 -1.33 12.31 -7.84
C GLU A 35 -1.33 11.90 -9.31
N ARG A 36 -2.47 12.05 -9.99
CA ARG A 36 -2.64 11.76 -11.42
C ARG A 36 -3.40 12.88 -12.11
N GLU A 37 -3.08 13.09 -13.37
CA GLU A 37 -3.87 13.95 -14.25
C GLU A 37 -4.95 13.10 -14.92
N ILE A 38 -6.22 13.41 -14.67
CA ILE A 38 -7.37 12.71 -15.23
C ILE A 38 -8.36 13.77 -15.71
N ASP A 39 -8.80 13.66 -16.96
CA ASP A 39 -9.72 14.61 -17.59
C ASP A 39 -9.23 16.08 -17.52
N GLY A 40 -7.90 16.30 -17.56
CA GLY A 40 -7.28 17.62 -17.45
C GLY A 40 -7.17 18.18 -16.03
N GLU A 41 -7.59 17.42 -15.02
CA GLU A 41 -7.52 17.81 -13.61
C GLU A 41 -6.50 16.97 -12.84
N LYS A 42 -5.73 17.63 -11.95
CA LYS A 42 -4.85 16.94 -11.00
C LYS A 42 -5.65 16.42 -9.82
N VAL A 43 -5.77 15.09 -9.74
CA VAL A 43 -6.56 14.38 -8.73
C VAL A 43 -5.73 13.36 -7.97
N ILE A 44 -6.25 12.90 -6.83
CA ILE A 44 -5.69 11.79 -6.07
C ILE A 44 -6.22 10.49 -6.66
N ALA A 45 -5.34 9.56 -6.95
CA ALA A 45 -5.65 8.17 -7.26
C ALA A 45 -5.21 7.26 -6.11
N MET A 46 -5.89 6.14 -5.97
CA MET A 46 -5.53 5.08 -5.04
C MET A 46 -5.33 3.78 -5.80
N ASP A 47 -4.18 3.16 -5.60
CA ASP A 47 -3.84 1.87 -6.19
C ASP A 47 -3.72 0.81 -5.12
N ILE A 48 -4.27 -0.38 -5.39
CA ILE A 48 -4.09 -1.56 -4.57
C ILE A 48 -3.31 -2.58 -5.39
N TYR A 49 -2.10 -2.91 -4.93
CA TYR A 49 -1.19 -3.85 -5.59
C TYR A 49 -1.01 -5.12 -4.78
N VAL A 50 -1.20 -6.28 -5.41
CA VAL A 50 -0.98 -7.61 -4.84
C VAL A 50 0.23 -8.24 -5.51
N PHE A 51 1.33 -8.36 -4.76
CA PHE A 51 2.63 -8.72 -5.31
C PHE A 51 2.67 -10.16 -5.83
N GLN A 52 2.00 -11.10 -5.15
CA GLN A 52 2.05 -12.52 -5.50
C GLN A 52 1.33 -12.84 -6.81
N THR A 53 0.36 -12.02 -7.21
CA THR A 53 -0.49 -12.25 -8.38
C THR A 53 -0.24 -11.23 -9.50
N ASN A 54 0.73 -10.31 -9.33
CA ASN A 54 0.98 -9.17 -10.22
C ASN A 54 -0.29 -8.37 -10.54
N PHE A 55 -1.23 -8.34 -9.60
CA PHE A 55 -2.54 -7.73 -9.80
C PHE A 55 -2.54 -6.30 -9.28
N ILE A 56 -3.08 -5.35 -10.06
CA ILE A 56 -3.28 -3.96 -9.66
C ILE A 56 -4.75 -3.58 -9.86
N ARG A 57 -5.36 -2.91 -8.86
CA ARG A 57 -6.63 -2.21 -9.01
C ARG A 57 -6.45 -0.72 -8.77
N HIS A 58 -6.98 0.07 -9.69
CA HIS A 58 -6.92 1.53 -9.68
C HIS A 58 -8.27 2.12 -9.26
N PHE A 59 -8.25 3.10 -8.37
CA PHE A 59 -9.41 3.87 -7.96
C PHE A 59 -9.14 5.36 -8.22
N ASN A 60 -9.95 5.96 -9.10
CA ASN A 60 -9.99 7.41 -9.24
C ASN A 60 -10.88 8.00 -8.14
N THR A 61 -10.31 8.81 -7.25
CA THR A 61 -11.07 9.38 -6.13
C THR A 61 -11.84 10.64 -6.53
N LYS A 62 -11.51 11.26 -7.67
CA LYS A 62 -11.99 12.58 -8.10
C LYS A 62 -11.74 13.71 -7.09
N VAL A 63 -10.85 13.48 -6.12
CA VAL A 63 -10.48 14.48 -5.12
C VAL A 63 -9.29 15.28 -5.67
N PRO A 64 -9.34 16.63 -5.65
CA PRO A 64 -8.22 17.44 -6.09
C PRO A 64 -6.94 17.12 -5.34
N ALA A 65 -5.81 17.11 -6.05
CA ALA A 65 -4.48 16.85 -5.48
C ALA A 65 -4.12 17.80 -4.33
N SER A 66 -4.66 19.03 -4.32
CA SER A 66 -4.51 19.99 -3.21
C SER A 66 -5.01 19.47 -1.85
N ASN A 67 -5.88 18.45 -1.86
CA ASN A 67 -6.39 17.81 -0.65
C ASN A 67 -5.69 16.47 -0.34
N SER A 68 -4.59 16.13 -1.03
CA SER A 68 -3.91 14.82 -0.95
C SER A 68 -3.59 14.39 0.47
N VAL A 69 -2.98 15.27 1.24
CA VAL A 69 -2.55 14.97 2.61
C VAL A 69 -3.74 14.69 3.53
N SER A 70 -4.74 15.56 3.53
CA SER A 70 -5.89 15.45 4.45
C SER A 70 -6.81 14.30 4.07
N PHE A 71 -7.07 14.11 2.78
CA PHE A 71 -7.88 13.01 2.27
C PHE A 71 -7.22 11.67 2.52
N SER A 72 -5.96 11.50 2.12
CA SER A 72 -5.23 10.23 2.30
C SER A 72 -5.15 9.88 3.78
N ARG A 73 -4.79 10.83 4.65
CA ARG A 73 -4.73 10.59 6.10
C ARG A 73 -6.07 10.12 6.69
N ASN A 74 -7.17 10.77 6.33
CA ASN A 74 -8.48 10.39 6.85
C ASN A 74 -8.94 9.02 6.32
N LEU A 75 -8.69 8.72 5.05
CA LEU A 75 -8.99 7.41 4.46
C LEU A 75 -8.14 6.30 5.09
N LEU A 76 -6.84 6.55 5.29
CA LEU A 76 -5.92 5.66 6.02
C LEU A 76 -6.46 5.33 7.42
N THR A 77 -6.86 6.35 8.18
CA THR A 77 -7.43 6.18 9.52
C THR A 77 -8.70 5.34 9.50
N GLU A 78 -9.60 5.59 8.54
CA GLU A 78 -10.85 4.84 8.43
C GLU A 78 -10.61 3.37 8.05
N LEU A 79 -9.69 3.11 7.12
CA LEU A 79 -9.29 1.75 6.73
C LEU A 79 -8.72 0.98 7.92
N ILE A 80 -7.77 1.57 8.65
CA ILE A 80 -7.18 0.94 9.84
C ILE A 80 -8.26 0.64 10.88
N LYS A 81 -9.16 1.60 11.16
CA LYS A 81 -10.23 1.44 12.15
C LYS A 81 -11.19 0.30 11.79
N LYS A 82 -11.61 0.21 10.52
CA LYS A 82 -12.53 -0.84 10.07
C LYS A 82 -11.85 -2.22 10.05
N TYR A 83 -10.59 -2.28 9.63
CA TYR A 83 -9.87 -3.53 9.45
C TYR A 83 -9.21 -4.06 10.73
N GLN A 84 -9.06 -3.23 11.78
CA GLN A 84 -8.57 -3.64 13.10
C GLN A 84 -9.41 -4.76 13.75
N LYS A 85 -10.63 -5.00 13.28
CA LYS A 85 -11.49 -6.09 13.76
C LYS A 85 -11.28 -7.42 13.03
N ASN A 86 -10.48 -7.45 11.96
CA ASN A 86 -10.21 -8.66 11.18
C ASN A 86 -9.07 -9.47 11.85
N LYS A 87 -9.26 -10.79 12.02
CA LYS A 87 -8.28 -11.68 12.66
C LYS A 87 -7.19 -12.16 11.71
N ASP A 88 -7.44 -12.18 10.41
CA ASP A 88 -6.59 -12.87 9.45
C ASP A 88 -5.54 -11.97 8.81
N PHE A 89 -5.72 -10.65 8.87
CA PHE A 89 -4.85 -9.67 8.22
C PHE A 89 -4.73 -8.39 9.03
N LYS A 90 -3.56 -7.75 8.95
CA LYS A 90 -3.22 -6.48 9.58
C LYS A 90 -2.94 -5.42 8.53
N LEU A 91 -3.50 -4.24 8.75
CA LEU A 91 -3.11 -3.02 8.07
C LEU A 91 -2.06 -2.30 8.89
N SER A 92 -0.94 -1.95 8.26
CA SER A 92 0.07 -1.09 8.87
C SER A 92 0.52 -0.01 7.89
N PRO A 93 0.79 1.22 8.37
CA PRO A 93 1.40 2.25 7.53
C PRO A 93 2.71 1.75 6.91
N PHE A 94 2.86 1.96 5.60
CA PHE A 94 4.06 1.64 4.83
C PHE A 94 4.50 2.92 4.11
N LYS A 95 5.47 3.65 4.68
CA LYS A 95 5.87 5.00 4.22
C LYS A 95 4.73 6.04 4.33
N LYS A 96 5.01 7.31 3.99
CA LYS A 96 4.09 8.45 4.20
C LYS A 96 2.76 8.37 3.41
N SER A 97 2.70 7.59 2.33
CA SER A 97 1.56 7.56 1.39
C SER A 97 1.12 6.14 1.00
N ALA A 98 1.48 5.13 1.80
CA ALA A 98 1.05 3.77 1.52
C ALA A 98 0.70 2.97 2.78
N ILE A 99 -0.08 1.90 2.59
CA ILE A 99 -0.41 0.88 3.60
C ILE A 99 0.10 -0.45 3.10
N SER A 100 0.70 -1.24 4.00
CA SER A 100 0.87 -2.67 3.80
C SER A 100 -0.32 -3.43 4.38
N VAL A 101 -0.91 -4.30 3.59
CA VAL A 101 -1.83 -5.36 4.03
C VAL A 101 -1.02 -6.63 4.19
N THR A 102 -0.94 -7.19 5.39
CA THR A 102 -0.14 -8.39 5.67
C THR A 102 -0.99 -9.42 6.39
N ARG A 103 -0.87 -10.69 6.03
CA ARG A 103 -1.57 -11.78 6.73
C ARG A 103 -1.07 -11.91 8.17
N ASN A 104 -1.97 -11.97 9.14
CA ASN A 104 -1.69 -12.42 10.50
C ASN A 104 -1.42 -13.92 10.43
N ARG A 105 -0.15 -14.31 10.40
CA ARG A 105 0.22 -15.72 10.53
C ARG A 105 0.44 -16.04 12.01
N PRO A 106 0.06 -17.23 12.50
CA PRO A 106 0.60 -17.74 13.74
C PRO A 106 2.13 -17.88 13.60
N ASP A 107 2.85 -17.65 14.69
CA ASP A 107 4.32 -17.47 14.77
C ASP A 107 5.17 -18.62 14.16
N SER A 108 4.56 -19.71 13.72
CA SER A 108 5.24 -20.87 13.12
C SER A 108 5.56 -20.73 11.62
N TYR A 109 5.13 -19.66 10.95
CA TYR A 109 5.41 -19.47 9.52
C TYR A 109 6.51 -18.44 9.29
N VAL A 110 7.73 -18.90 9.03
CA VAL A 110 8.84 -18.06 8.57
C VAL A 110 8.58 -17.65 7.11
N PRO A 111 8.39 -16.36 6.78
CA PRO A 111 8.28 -15.94 5.38
C PRO A 111 9.63 -16.16 4.68
N VAL A 112 9.62 -17.03 3.66
CA VAL A 112 10.70 -17.13 2.67
C VAL A 112 10.67 -15.89 1.76
N SER A 113 10.89 -14.70 2.31
CA SER A 113 11.20 -13.45 1.58
C SER A 113 11.20 -12.21 2.48
N ILE A 114 11.93 -12.22 3.60
CA ILE A 114 12.54 -10.99 4.14
C ILE A 114 14.03 -11.26 4.37
N GLN A 115 14.68 -11.79 3.32
CA GLN A 115 16.13 -11.68 3.11
C GLN A 115 16.46 -10.76 1.93
N PHE A 116 15.54 -9.86 1.55
CA PHE A 116 15.94 -8.61 0.90
C PHE A 116 16.49 -7.64 1.96
N LYS A 117 17.44 -8.11 2.79
CA LYS A 117 18.55 -7.25 3.16
C LYS A 117 19.19 -6.88 1.84
N LEU A 118 19.28 -5.59 1.56
CA LEU A 118 20.19 -5.00 0.58
C LEU A 118 21.46 -5.87 0.44
N LYS A 119 21.47 -6.80 -0.51
CA LYS A 119 22.70 -7.29 -1.12
C LYS A 119 23.08 -6.26 -2.17
N VAL A 120 23.28 -5.03 -1.73
CA VAL A 120 24.38 -4.27 -2.30
C VAL A 120 25.58 -5.00 -1.73
N SER A 121 26.18 -5.88 -2.53
CA SER A 121 27.44 -6.51 -2.14
C SER A 121 28.38 -5.38 -1.73
N ALA A 122 29.14 -5.54 -0.63
CA ALA A 122 30.14 -4.57 -0.24
C ALA A 122 31.12 -4.23 -1.39
N SER A 123 31.23 -5.13 -2.38
CA SER A 123 31.89 -4.94 -3.67
C SER A 123 31.32 -3.76 -4.48
N ALA A 124 29.98 -3.61 -4.57
CA ALA A 124 29.34 -2.55 -5.35
C ALA A 124 29.45 -1.16 -4.69
N VAL A 125 29.50 -1.08 -3.36
CA VAL A 125 29.75 0.18 -2.64
C VAL A 125 31.20 0.64 -2.82
N LYS A 126 32.16 -0.30 -2.86
CA LYS A 126 33.58 0.01 -3.07
C LYS A 126 33.83 0.59 -4.47
N THR A 127 33.21 0.03 -5.51
CA THR A 127 33.35 0.51 -6.90
C THR A 127 32.76 1.91 -7.12
N TYR A 128 31.73 2.30 -6.36
CA TYR A 128 31.17 3.65 -6.46
C TYR A 128 32.07 4.69 -5.78
N ASN A 129 32.63 4.37 -4.61
CA ASN A 129 33.51 5.30 -3.90
C ASN A 129 34.87 5.49 -4.59
N GLU A 130 35.40 4.48 -5.29
CA GLU A 130 36.65 4.63 -6.08
C GLU A 130 36.47 5.47 -7.35
N LYS A 131 35.23 5.65 -7.85
CA LYS A 131 34.94 6.47 -9.05
C LYS A 131 34.71 7.95 -8.77
N ILE A 132 34.52 8.34 -7.51
CA ILE A 132 34.21 9.74 -7.12
C ILE A 132 35.43 10.44 -6.52
N SER A 133 36.52 9.70 -6.27
CA SER A 133 37.79 10.25 -5.76
C SER A 133 38.91 10.28 -6.80
N LYS A 134 38.58 10.35 -8.09
CA LYS A 134 39.52 10.65 -9.17
C LYS A 134 39.07 11.87 -9.95
#